data_AF-A0A349C048-F1
#
_entry.id   AF-A0A349C048-F1
#
_cell.length_a   1.000
_cell.length_b   1.000
_cell.length_c   1.000
_cell.angle_alpha   90.00
_cell.angle_beta   90.00
_cell.angle_gamma   90.00
#
_symmetry.space_group_name_H-M   'P 1'
#
loop_
_entity.id
_entity.type
_entity.pdbx_description
1 polymer ?
#
loop_
_entity_poly.entity_id
_entity_poly.type
_entity_poly.pdbx_seq_one_letter_code
_entity_poly.pdbx_strand_id
1 'polypeptide(L)'
;MKRAAYHNLGCKVNSYELDVMKELLEKKGYETVPFDREADIYVINTCTVTNIADRKSRQMLHRAKKRCPGAVVIAVGCYVETDRDRVRTDPAIDLAIGNNRKGQIVELLEEFLRTREPGGAGPDKGEETEVLFGTDGQDEV
;
A
#
# COMPACT_ATOMS: atom_id res chain seq x y z
N MET A 1 6.56 -6.17 -17.96
CA MET A 1 5.54 -5.35 -17.27
C MET A 1 5.42 -5.88 -15.85
N LYS A 2 5.33 -5.00 -14.84
CA LYS A 2 5.13 -5.43 -13.45
C LYS A 2 3.65 -5.74 -13.23
N ARG A 3 3.35 -6.80 -12.49
CA ARG A 3 1.99 -7.25 -12.19
C ARG A 3 1.49 -6.62 -10.89
N ALA A 4 0.28 -6.09 -10.89
CA ALA A 4 -0.35 -5.49 -9.73
C ALA A 4 -1.66 -6.21 -9.38
N ALA A 5 -1.81 -6.55 -8.10
CA ALA A 5 -3.00 -7.17 -7.53
C ALA A 5 -3.67 -6.21 -6.55
N TYR A 6 -5.00 -6.20 -6.53
CA TYR A 6 -5.77 -5.22 -5.76
C TYR A 6 -6.76 -5.91 -4.84
N HIS A 7 -6.91 -5.40 -3.62
CA HIS A 7 -7.95 -5.86 -2.71
C HIS A 7 -8.64 -4.69 -2.02
N ASN A 8 -9.96 -4.73 -2.00
CA ASN A 8 -10.79 -3.74 -1.33
C ASN A 8 -11.35 -4.28 -0.03
N LEU A 9 -11.15 -3.56 1.06
CA LEU A 9 -11.77 -3.80 2.36
C LEU A 9 -12.53 -2.55 2.75
N GLY A 10 -13.85 -2.53 2.59
CA GLY A 10 -14.63 -1.35 2.95
C GLY A 10 -16.03 -1.32 2.36
N CYS A 11 -16.61 -0.13 2.35
CA CYS A 11 -17.91 0.17 1.76
C CYS A 11 -17.84 0.38 0.23
N LYS A 12 -18.98 0.66 -0.41
CA LYS A 12 -19.07 0.92 -1.86
C LYS A 12 -18.14 2.03 -2.36
N VAL A 13 -17.92 3.08 -1.55
CA VAL A 13 -17.01 4.18 -1.89
C VAL A 13 -15.58 3.68 -2.11
N ASN A 14 -15.16 2.70 -1.31
CA ASN A 14 -13.81 2.14 -1.34
C ASN A 14 -13.51 1.36 -2.64
N SER A 15 -14.54 0.87 -3.33
CA SER A 15 -14.37 0.22 -4.64
C SER A 15 -14.03 1.22 -5.73
N TYR A 16 -14.70 2.39 -5.75
CA TYR A 16 -14.42 3.44 -6.73
C TYR A 16 -12.98 3.95 -6.60
N GLU A 17 -12.52 4.15 -5.37
CA GLU A 17 -11.14 4.58 -5.11
C GLU A 17 -10.10 3.57 -5.58
N LEU A 18 -10.40 2.27 -5.41
CA LEU A 18 -9.55 1.20 -5.91
C LEU A 18 -9.51 1.17 -7.44
N ASP A 19 -10.65 1.38 -8.10
CA ASP A 19 -10.73 1.44 -9.56
C ASP A 19 -9.89 2.60 -10.11
N VAL A 20 -9.92 3.77 -9.46
CA VAL A 20 -9.07 4.92 -9.82
C VAL A 20 -7.59 4.57 -9.66
N MET A 21 -7.17 3.98 -8.54
CA MET A 21 -5.78 3.57 -8.32
C MET A 21 -5.32 2.54 -9.36
N LYS A 22 -6.19 1.59 -9.70
CA LYS A 22 -5.95 0.58 -10.72
C LYS A 22 -5.74 1.24 -12.09
N GLU A 23 -6.62 2.15 -12.50
CA GLU A 23 -6.51 2.86 -13.78
C GLU A 23 -5.20 3.66 -13.87
N LEU A 24 -4.78 4.32 -12.78
CA LEU A 24 -3.52 5.07 -12.73
C LEU A 24 -2.30 4.17 -12.97
N LEU A 25 -2.28 2.98 -12.35
CA LEU A 25 -1.21 2.01 -12.54
C LEU A 25 -1.25 1.37 -13.93
N GLU A 26 -2.43 1.02 -14.44
CA GLU A 26 -2.58 0.49 -15.81
C GLU A 26 -2.07 1.49 -16.86
N LYS A 27 -2.36 2.79 -16.71
CA LYS A 27 -1.82 3.86 -17.57
C LYS A 27 -0.29 3.95 -17.55
N LYS A 28 0.35 3.40 -16.53
CA LYS A 28 1.82 3.36 -16.38
C LYS A 28 2.43 2.04 -16.84
N GLY A 29 1.61 1.13 -17.39
CA GLY A 29 2.07 -0.14 -17.95
C GLY A 29 2.14 -1.28 -16.93
N TYR A 30 1.48 -1.14 -15.79
CA TYR A 30 1.28 -2.24 -14.85
C TYR A 30 0.15 -3.15 -15.33
N GLU A 31 0.36 -4.47 -15.22
CA GLU A 31 -0.64 -5.47 -15.59
C GLU A 31 -1.49 -5.84 -14.38
N THR A 32 -2.81 -5.66 -14.46
CA THR A 32 -3.70 -6.11 -13.39
C THR A 32 -3.86 -7.62 -13.40
N VAL A 33 -3.59 -8.26 -12.26
CA VAL A 33 -3.83 -9.69 -12.05
C VAL A 33 -4.79 -9.94 -10.88
N PRO A 34 -5.52 -11.08 -10.88
CA PRO A 34 -6.32 -11.49 -9.72
C PRO A 34 -5.49 -11.56 -8.44
N PHE A 35 -6.08 -11.15 -7.31
CA PHE A 35 -5.37 -11.08 -6.02
C PHE A 35 -4.87 -12.44 -5.50
N ASP A 36 -5.48 -13.53 -5.95
CA ASP A 36 -5.06 -14.88 -5.61
C ASP A 36 -3.88 -15.39 -6.45
N ARG A 37 -3.44 -14.65 -7.46
CA ARG A 37 -2.21 -14.91 -8.22
C ARG A 37 -1.01 -14.18 -7.65
N GLU A 38 0.17 -14.60 -8.07
CA GLU A 38 1.43 -13.91 -7.77
C GLU A 38 1.50 -12.59 -8.55
N ALA A 39 1.78 -11.51 -7.83
CA ALA A 39 1.94 -10.16 -8.36
C ALA A 39 3.23 -9.55 -7.79
N ASP A 40 3.81 -8.60 -8.50
CA ASP A 40 5.00 -7.87 -8.04
C ASP A 40 4.60 -6.76 -7.06
N ILE A 41 3.36 -6.26 -7.18
CA ILE A 41 2.75 -5.27 -6.29
C ILE A 41 1.39 -5.77 -5.80
N TYR A 42 1.12 -5.60 -4.52
CA TYR A 42 -0.20 -5.80 -3.91
C TYR A 42 -0.69 -4.50 -3.30
N VAL A 43 -1.81 -3.97 -3.78
CA VAL A 43 -2.48 -2.78 -3.24
C VAL A 43 -3.69 -3.22 -2.43
N ILE A 44 -3.69 -2.95 -1.13
CA ILE A 44 -4.80 -3.25 -0.23
C ILE A 44 -5.42 -1.92 0.20
N ASN A 45 -6.62 -1.62 -0.29
CA ASN A 45 -7.42 -0.50 0.20
C ASN A 45 -8.12 -0.91 1.50
N THR A 46 -7.63 -0.37 2.61
CA THR A 46 -7.94 -0.73 3.99
C THR A 46 -9.12 0.07 4.55
N CYS A 47 -9.75 -0.44 5.61
CA CYS A 47 -10.82 0.26 6.33
C CYS A 47 -10.70 0.03 7.83
N THR A 48 -11.24 0.99 8.60
CA THR A 48 -11.11 1.06 10.06
C THR A 48 -12.42 1.37 10.80
N VAL A 49 -13.57 1.32 10.11
CA VAL A 49 -14.88 1.63 10.73
C VAL A 49 -15.26 0.70 11.88
N THR A 50 -14.65 -0.49 11.95
CA THR A 50 -14.83 -1.46 13.04
C THR A 50 -13.54 -2.23 13.27
N ASN A 51 -13.36 -2.75 14.50
CA ASN A 51 -12.26 -3.66 14.83
C ASN A 51 -12.20 -4.91 13.91
N ILE A 52 -13.34 -5.35 13.38
CA ILE A 52 -13.41 -6.46 12.42
C ILE A 52 -12.81 -6.04 11.08
N ALA A 53 -13.09 -4.81 10.62
CA ALA A 53 -12.49 -4.24 9.42
C ALA A 53 -10.97 -4.14 9.57
N ASP A 54 -10.47 -3.63 10.70
CA ASP A 54 -9.03 -3.57 10.98
C ASP A 54 -8.36 -4.94 10.93
N ARG A 55 -9.00 -5.95 11.55
CA ARG A 55 -8.49 -7.32 11.56
C ARG A 55 -8.41 -7.88 10.14
N LYS A 56 -9.42 -7.63 9.29
CA LYS A 56 -9.41 -8.04 7.89
C LYS A 56 -8.33 -7.29 7.09
N SER A 57 -8.15 -5.98 7.33
CA SER A 57 -7.06 -5.16 6.74
C SER A 57 -5.71 -5.80 6.97
N ARG A 58 -5.36 -6.05 8.23
CA ARG A 58 -4.11 -6.75 8.57
C ARG A 58 -4.02 -8.14 7.96
N GLN A 59 -5.08 -8.93 8.04
CA GLN A 59 -5.09 -10.29 7.51
C GLN A 59 -4.74 -10.31 6.01
N MET A 60 -5.27 -9.37 5.24
CA MET A 60 -5.02 -9.29 3.80
C MET A 60 -3.61 -8.80 3.47
N LEU A 61 -3.08 -7.85 4.24
CA LEU A 61 -1.67 -7.40 4.14
C LEU A 61 -0.71 -8.58 4.38
N HIS A 62 -0.87 -9.29 5.51
CA HIS A 62 -0.04 -10.47 5.80
C HIS A 62 -0.23 -11.60 4.78
N ARG A 63 -1.44 -11.77 4.23
CA ARG A 63 -1.71 -12.78 3.19
C ARG A 63 -0.95 -12.45 1.91
N ALA A 64 -0.92 -11.18 1.50
CA ALA A 64 -0.14 -10.74 0.34
C ALA A 64 1.36 -11.00 0.57
N LYS A 65 1.90 -10.55 1.72
CA LYS A 65 3.32 -10.74 2.05
C LYS A 65 3.73 -12.21 2.13
N LYS A 66 2.89 -13.05 2.73
CA LYS A 66 3.13 -14.50 2.81
C LYS A 66 3.10 -15.17 1.45
N ARG A 67 2.21 -14.72 0.55
CA ARG A 67 2.07 -15.28 -0.80
C ARG A 67 3.29 -14.96 -1.65
N CYS A 68 3.72 -13.71 -1.65
CA CYS A 68 4.88 -13.27 -2.39
C CYS A 68 5.79 -12.41 -1.49
N PRO A 69 6.75 -13.01 -0.77
CA PRO A 69 7.62 -12.28 0.15
C PRO A 69 8.46 -11.19 -0.51
N GLY A 70 8.76 -11.34 -1.81
CA GLY A 70 9.50 -10.37 -2.62
C GLY A 70 8.65 -9.26 -3.24
N ALA A 71 7.31 -9.34 -3.15
CA ALA A 71 6.43 -8.31 -3.67
C ALA A 71 6.45 -7.05 -2.79
N VAL A 72 6.06 -5.93 -3.39
CA VAL A 72 5.76 -4.68 -2.68
C VAL A 72 4.31 -4.73 -2.21
N VAL A 73 4.10 -4.71 -0.90
CA VAL A 73 2.76 -4.67 -0.30
C VAL A 73 2.44 -3.25 0.14
N ILE A 74 1.41 -2.66 -0.46
CA ILE A 74 0.96 -1.30 -0.22
C ILE A 74 -0.34 -1.32 0.59
N ALA A 75 -0.33 -0.70 1.77
CA ALA A 75 -1.53 -0.39 2.51
C ALA A 75 -2.01 1.02 2.12
N VAL A 76 -3.28 1.16 1.73
CA VAL A 76 -3.88 2.45 1.39
C VAL A 76 -5.16 2.66 2.19
N GLY A 77 -5.47 3.87 2.63
CA GLY A 77 -6.79 4.21 3.17
C GLY A 77 -6.85 4.35 4.70
N CYS A 78 -8.06 4.34 5.27
CA CYS A 78 -8.31 4.86 6.63
C CYS A 78 -7.53 4.14 7.75
N TYR A 79 -7.24 2.84 7.60
CA TYR A 79 -6.48 2.11 8.62
C TYR A 79 -5.05 2.64 8.75
N VAL A 80 -4.44 3.09 7.64
CA VAL A 80 -3.12 3.72 7.61
C VAL A 80 -3.08 4.96 8.50
N GLU A 81 -4.16 5.73 8.50
CA GLU A 81 -4.24 7.00 9.22
C GLU A 81 -4.56 6.82 10.71
N THR A 82 -5.34 5.77 11.04
CA THR A 82 -5.90 5.55 12.37
C THR A 82 -4.96 4.77 13.29
N ASP A 83 -4.17 3.82 12.76
CA ASP A 83 -3.29 2.95 13.55
C ASP A 83 -1.83 3.08 13.08
N ARG A 84 -1.31 4.31 13.09
CA ARG A 84 0.00 4.67 12.50
C ARG A 84 1.17 3.89 13.08
N ASP A 85 1.21 3.73 14.40
CA ASP A 85 2.31 3.03 15.08
C ASP A 85 2.34 1.55 14.72
N ARG A 86 1.17 0.93 14.59
CA ARG A 86 1.08 -0.45 14.16
C ARG A 86 1.45 -0.61 12.69
N VAL A 87 0.99 0.31 11.84
CA VAL A 87 1.34 0.31 10.41
C VAL A 87 2.84 0.48 10.20
N ARG A 88 3.49 1.34 10.99
CA ARG A 88 4.96 1.53 10.98
C ARG A 88 5.73 0.25 11.29
N THR A 89 5.23 -0.52 12.26
CA THR A 89 5.93 -1.69 12.79
C THR A 89 5.49 -3.00 12.15
N ASP A 90 4.54 -2.98 11.21
CA ASP A 90 4.03 -4.17 10.55
C ASP A 90 4.95 -4.60 9.38
N PRO A 91 5.67 -5.73 9.50
CA PRO A 91 6.61 -6.19 8.47
C PRO A 91 5.91 -6.66 7.18
N ALA A 92 4.58 -6.77 7.19
CA ALA A 92 3.83 -7.08 5.98
C ALA A 92 3.55 -5.85 5.10
N ILE A 93 3.89 -4.65 5.55
CA ILE A 93 3.64 -3.40 4.82
C ILE A 93 5.00 -2.87 4.34
N ASP A 94 5.16 -2.73 3.03
CA ASP A 94 6.34 -2.12 2.43
C ASP A 94 6.13 -0.61 2.20
N LEU A 95 4.89 -0.21 1.87
CA LEU A 95 4.50 1.19 1.66
C LEU A 95 3.11 1.45 2.25
N ALA A 96 2.93 2.57 2.93
CA ALA A 96 1.65 2.99 3.51
C ALA A 96 1.24 4.38 3.02
N ILE A 97 0.02 4.50 2.50
CA ILE A 97 -0.50 5.70 1.84
C ILE A 97 -1.83 6.13 2.48
N GLY A 98 -1.90 7.36 2.97
CA GLY A 98 -3.12 7.97 3.50
C GLY A 98 -4.17 8.24 2.41
N ASN A 99 -5.39 8.54 2.83
CA ASN A 99 -6.51 8.80 1.92
C ASN A 99 -6.30 10.02 1.03
N ASN A 100 -5.64 11.05 1.57
CA ASN A 100 -5.31 12.29 0.87
C ASN A 100 -4.29 12.11 -0.26
N ARG A 101 -3.49 11.03 -0.21
CA ARG A 101 -2.37 10.81 -1.15
C ARG A 101 -2.57 9.61 -2.09
N LYS A 102 -3.70 8.91 -2.03
CA LYS A 102 -3.97 7.75 -2.92
C LYS A 102 -3.92 8.08 -4.41
N GLY A 103 -4.18 9.33 -4.80
CA GLY A 103 -4.00 9.81 -6.18
C GLY A 103 -2.54 9.84 -6.65
N GLN A 104 -1.58 9.87 -5.71
CA GLN A 104 -0.14 9.85 -5.96
C GLN A 104 0.45 8.42 -5.90
N ILE A 105 -0.38 7.37 -5.84
CA ILE A 105 0.07 5.98 -5.64
C ILE A 105 1.17 5.56 -6.63
N VAL A 106 1.05 5.97 -7.90
CA VAL A 106 2.05 5.67 -8.93
C VAL A 106 3.40 6.30 -8.58
N GLU A 107 3.40 7.60 -8.26
CA GLU A 107 4.62 8.35 -7.98
C GLU A 107 5.36 7.76 -6.78
N LEU A 108 4.62 7.50 -5.69
CA LEU A 108 5.14 6.93 -4.46
C LEU A 108 5.66 5.51 -4.66
N LEU A 109 4.94 4.69 -5.44
CA LEU A 109 5.39 3.34 -5.76
C LEU A 109 6.66 3.35 -6.61
N GLU A 110 6.74 4.18 -7.65
CA GLU A 110 7.93 4.28 -8.49
C GLU A 110 9.14 4.81 -7.71
N GLU A 111 8.94 5.77 -6.81
CA GLU A 111 9.98 6.24 -5.90
C GLU A 111 10.49 5.13 -5.00
N PHE A 112 9.59 4.41 -4.35
CA PHE A 112 9.92 3.26 -3.52
C PHE A 112 10.63 2.14 -4.28
N LEU A 113 10.25 1.91 -5.54
CA LEU A 113 10.90 0.91 -6.39
C LEU A 113 12.33 1.32 -6.77
N ARG A 114 12.57 2.61 -7.07
CA ARG A 114 13.90 3.12 -7.37
C ARG A 114 14.85 3.00 -6.19
N THR A 115 14.38 3.25 -4.96
CA THR A 115 15.21 3.08 -3.76
C THR A 115 15.53 1.61 -3.46
N ARG A 116 14.72 0.65 -3.96
CA ARG A 116 14.95 -0.78 -3.80
C ARG A 116 15.93 -1.42 -4.80
N GLU A 117 16.25 -0.78 -5.92
CA GLU A 117 17.12 -1.38 -6.93
C GLU A 117 18.60 -1.38 -6.48
N PRO A 118 19.35 -2.49 -6.65
CA PRO A 118 20.74 -2.60 -6.21
C PRO A 118 21.62 -1.66 -7.05
N GLY A 119 21.87 -0.46 -6.52
CA GLY A 119 22.56 0.63 -7.20
C GLY A 119 22.02 2.02 -6.85
N GLY A 120 20.77 2.10 -6.36
CA GLY A 120 20.28 3.26 -5.61
C GLY A 120 20.78 3.18 -4.17
N ALA A 121 21.10 4.33 -3.57
CA ALA A 121 21.31 4.42 -2.12
C ALA A 121 19.98 4.14 -1.40
N GLY A 122 19.62 2.86 -1.29
CA GLY A 122 18.46 2.37 -0.56
C GLY A 122 18.88 1.82 0.80
N PRO A 123 18.05 1.97 1.83
CA PRO A 123 18.40 1.50 3.16
C PRO A 123 18.55 -0.03 3.12
N ASP A 124 19.63 -0.48 3.73
CA ASP A 124 19.93 -1.89 3.95
C ASP A 124 18.72 -2.58 4.55
N LYS A 125 18.54 -3.87 4.25
CA LYS A 125 17.39 -4.66 4.71
C LYS A 125 17.36 -4.70 6.25
N GLY A 126 16.69 -3.73 6.88
CA GLY A 126 16.67 -3.60 8.33
C GLY A 126 16.20 -2.24 8.88
N GLU A 127 16.19 -1.17 8.10
CA GLU A 127 15.84 0.16 8.62
C GLU A 127 14.46 0.63 8.14
N GLU A 128 13.61 0.87 9.14
CA GLU A 128 12.40 1.69 9.18
C GLU A 128 11.56 1.71 7.90
N THR A 129 10.39 1.06 7.96
CA THR A 129 9.26 1.31 7.05
C THR A 129 9.19 2.81 6.80
N GLU A 130 9.62 3.26 5.62
CA GLU A 130 9.58 4.66 5.22
C GLU A 130 8.11 4.95 4.98
N VAL A 131 7.39 5.13 6.09
CA VAL A 131 6.00 5.45 6.04
C VAL A 131 5.96 6.88 5.60
N LEU A 132 5.69 7.07 4.31
CA LEU A 132 5.32 8.33 3.72
C LEU A 132 3.92 8.73 4.24
N PHE A 133 3.76 8.78 5.57
CA PHE A 133 2.85 9.71 6.20
C PHE A 133 3.28 11.06 5.64
N GLY A 134 2.48 11.64 4.75
CA GLY A 134 2.69 13.03 4.41
C GLY A 134 2.81 13.78 5.73
N THR A 135 3.86 14.58 5.89
CA THR A 135 3.78 15.75 6.75
C THR A 135 2.74 16.66 6.10
N ASP A 136 1.47 16.29 6.25
CA ASP A 136 0.41 17.27 6.14
C ASP A 136 0.69 18.22 7.30
N GLY A 137 1.10 19.44 6.97
CA GLY A 137 1.24 20.52 7.92
C GLY A 137 -0.08 20.75 8.66
N GLN A 138 -0.25 20.02 9.75
CA GLN A 138 -1.20 20.25 10.82
C GLN A 138 -0.50 19.96 12.16
N ASP A 139 0.68 20.54 12.31
CA ASP A 139 1.09 21.15 13.58
C ASP A 139 0.96 22.66 13.38
N GLU A 140 -0.27 23.19 13.34
CA GLU A 140 -0.54 24.60 13.64
C GLU A 140 -2.05 24.81 13.91
N VAL A 141 -2.30 25.24 15.16
CA VAL A 141 -3.54 25.65 15.86
C VAL A 141 -4.38 24.55 16.53
#